data_AF-A0A832GKE0-F1
#
_entry.id   AF-A0A832GKE0-F1
#
_cell.length_a   1.000
_cell.length_b   1.000
_cell.length_c   1.000
_cell.angle_alpha   90.00
_cell.angle_beta   90.00
_cell.angle_gamma   90.00
#
_symmetry.space_group_name_H-M   'P 1'
#
loop_
_entity.id
_entity.type
_entity.pdbx_description
1 polymer ?
#
loop_
_entity_poly.entity_id
_entity_poly.type
_entity_poly.pdbx_seq_one_letter_code
_entity_poly.pdbx_strand_id
1 'polypeptide(L)'
;MNMYADCLEMTRSDHQHKQAHLSAEEILELAERGRRCPRYEEYIDHITECAVCRETYKQLLRAELTVRAARKRVWTPTLRIWVPVAAAAMLVLFFGVWILRSNSSQSLALRQVNGVWYEGAMRLPDWAFAAAAQFERPPTPTTRDVQDTAPPAVRLIRPNPANAALDSLTPEFQWERATDAVRYRAWLEHADDTLKINLKVDGVRAMLPEGAQLKAGEEYRLVVEALSADELAGEGLRAVYEFRTLTPEQQERLLWARANRSQAPRACAVIFYQLGFYADVLETLNTLPNEPLVQQWRAAAQEQIRLR
;
A
#
# COMPACT_ATOMS: atom_id res chain seq x y z
N MET A 1 11.05 16.57 -77.87
CA MET A 1 11.77 16.94 -76.64
C MET A 1 10.77 17.69 -75.76
N ASN A 2 10.40 17.07 -74.62
CA ASN A 2 9.47 17.53 -73.56
C ASN A 2 8.07 18.02 -73.99
N MET A 3 6.98 17.22 -73.90
CA MET A 3 6.56 16.27 -72.85
C MET A 3 6.36 16.96 -71.48
N TYR A 4 5.11 17.01 -71.02
CA TYR A 4 4.69 16.99 -69.61
C TYR A 4 5.28 18.01 -68.62
N ALA A 5 5.11 19.32 -68.85
CA ALA A 5 5.38 20.30 -67.79
C ALA A 5 4.17 21.19 -67.43
N ASP A 6 3.35 21.62 -68.39
CA ASP A 6 2.31 22.63 -68.09
C ASP A 6 0.91 22.09 -67.75
N CYS A 7 0.68 20.78 -67.85
CA CYS A 7 -0.61 20.17 -67.48
C CYS A 7 -0.65 19.59 -66.06
N LEU A 8 0.43 19.71 -65.27
CA LEU A 8 0.53 19.08 -63.93
C LEU A 8 0.79 20.05 -62.77
N GLU A 9 0.98 21.35 -62.99
CA GLU A 9 1.32 22.29 -61.91
C GLU A 9 0.35 23.44 -61.63
N MET A 10 -0.80 23.53 -62.31
CA MET A 10 -1.85 24.46 -61.89
C MET A 10 -3.25 23.86 -61.75
N THR A 11 -3.35 22.53 -61.83
CA THR A 11 -4.45 21.76 -61.22
C THR A 11 -4.23 21.52 -59.73
N ARG A 12 -3.11 22.01 -59.17
CA ARG A 12 -2.73 21.85 -57.75
C ARG A 12 -3.13 23.01 -56.84
N SER A 13 -3.49 24.18 -57.40
CA SER A 13 -3.76 25.39 -56.60
C SER A 13 -5.25 25.72 -56.42
N ASP A 14 -6.16 25.22 -57.26
CA ASP A 14 -7.59 25.59 -57.18
C ASP A 14 -8.51 24.49 -56.65
N HIS A 15 -8.00 23.27 -56.46
CA HIS A 15 -8.73 22.24 -55.71
C HIS A 15 -8.53 22.32 -54.19
N GLN A 16 -7.69 23.23 -53.72
CA GLN A 16 -7.33 23.35 -52.31
C GLN A 16 -8.29 24.24 -51.49
N HIS A 17 -9.33 24.80 -52.13
CA HIS A 17 -10.35 25.64 -51.47
C HIS A 17 -11.73 24.96 -51.26
N LYS A 18 -11.89 23.66 -51.56
CA LYS A 18 -13.20 22.96 -51.54
C LYS A 18 -13.37 21.81 -50.54
N GLN A 19 -12.51 21.68 -49.52
CA GLN A 19 -12.66 20.64 -48.47
C GLN A 19 -12.26 21.11 -47.07
N ALA A 20 -12.57 22.36 -46.69
CA ALA A 20 -12.63 22.68 -45.27
C ALA A 20 -13.95 22.13 -44.72
N HIS A 21 -13.90 20.99 -44.04
CA HIS A 21 -15.03 20.48 -43.27
C HIS A 21 -15.43 21.51 -42.20
N LEU A 22 -16.72 21.60 -41.88
CA LEU A 22 -17.13 22.25 -40.64
C LEU A 22 -16.42 21.60 -39.46
N SER A 23 -15.94 22.43 -38.55
CA SER A 23 -15.34 21.94 -37.31
C SER A 23 -16.38 21.20 -36.46
N ALA A 24 -15.91 20.34 -35.55
CA ALA A 24 -16.79 19.60 -34.66
C ALA A 24 -17.70 20.51 -33.82
N GLU A 25 -17.18 21.69 -33.43
CA GLU A 25 -17.90 22.70 -32.65
C GLU A 25 -19.04 23.33 -33.45
N GLU A 26 -18.80 23.64 -34.72
CA GLU A 26 -19.81 24.23 -35.61
C GLU A 26 -20.94 23.24 -35.93
N ILE A 27 -20.60 21.97 -36.16
CA ILE A 27 -21.60 20.92 -36.39
C ILE A 27 -22.44 20.68 -35.13
N LEU A 28 -21.82 20.72 -33.95
CA LEU A 28 -22.50 20.55 -32.67
C LEU A 28 -23.41 21.75 -32.36
N GLU A 29 -22.95 22.98 -32.59
CA GLU A 29 -23.76 24.17 -32.44
C GLU A 29 -24.98 24.14 -33.36
N LEU A 30 -24.79 23.70 -34.61
CA LEU A 30 -25.90 23.54 -35.56
C LEU A 30 -26.90 22.46 -35.11
N ALA A 31 -26.42 21.33 -34.59
CA ALA A 31 -27.28 20.25 -34.08
C ALA A 31 -28.12 20.70 -32.88
N GLU A 32 -27.54 21.45 -31.94
CA GLU A 32 -28.24 21.91 -30.73
C GLU A 32 -29.22 23.06 -31.00
N ARG A 33 -28.80 24.05 -31.80
CA ARG A 33 -29.55 25.30 -32.00
C ARG A 33 -30.46 25.27 -33.22
N GLY A 34 -30.18 24.42 -34.20
CA GLY A 34 -30.89 24.34 -35.47
C GLY A 34 -30.97 25.70 -36.16
N ARG A 35 -32.16 26.10 -36.62
CA ARG A 35 -32.42 27.41 -37.27
C ARG A 35 -32.05 28.65 -36.45
N ARG A 36 -31.75 28.50 -35.15
CA ARG A 36 -31.32 29.59 -34.26
C ARG A 36 -29.80 29.76 -34.22
N CYS A 37 -29.05 28.99 -35.00
CA CYS A 37 -27.61 29.16 -35.16
C CYS A 37 -27.31 30.48 -35.92
N PRO A 38 -26.35 31.30 -35.47
CA PRO A 38 -26.02 32.58 -36.14
C PRO A 38 -25.63 32.46 -37.61
N ARG A 39 -25.06 31.31 -38.03
CA ARG A 39 -24.62 31.02 -39.41
C ARG A 39 -25.36 29.83 -40.02
N TYR A 40 -26.64 29.69 -39.66
CA TYR A 40 -27.45 28.53 -40.04
C TYR A 40 -27.47 28.24 -41.55
N GLU A 41 -27.67 29.26 -42.39
CA GLU A 41 -27.77 29.08 -43.85
C GLU A 41 -26.45 28.56 -44.42
N GLU A 42 -25.33 29.16 -44.02
CA GLU A 42 -23.99 28.77 -44.45
C GLU A 42 -23.62 27.33 -44.04
N TYR A 43 -23.96 26.93 -42.81
CA TYR A 43 -23.67 25.59 -42.33
C TYR A 43 -24.56 24.51 -42.97
N ILE A 44 -25.81 24.84 -43.28
CA ILE A 44 -26.72 23.93 -43.98
C ILE A 44 -26.34 23.78 -45.44
N ASP A 45 -25.98 24.86 -46.13
CA ASP A 45 -25.50 24.79 -47.50
C ASP A 45 -24.27 23.89 -47.59
N HIS A 46 -23.30 24.07 -46.68
CA HIS A 46 -22.14 23.18 -46.59
C HIS A 46 -22.52 21.71 -46.35
N ILE A 47 -23.48 21.41 -45.45
CA ILE A 47 -23.94 20.04 -45.16
C ILE A 47 -24.64 19.39 -46.36
N THR A 48 -25.33 20.17 -47.19
CA THR A 48 -25.97 19.66 -48.40
C THR A 48 -24.97 19.33 -49.51
N GLU A 49 -23.77 19.90 -49.46
CA GLU A 49 -22.68 19.64 -50.41
C GLU A 49 -21.66 18.62 -49.87
N CYS A 50 -21.40 18.58 -48.56
CA CYS A 50 -20.39 17.72 -47.94
C CYS A 50 -20.99 16.44 -47.33
N ALA A 51 -20.66 15.28 -47.89
CA ALA A 51 -21.15 13.98 -47.43
C ALA A 51 -20.72 13.64 -45.99
N VAL A 52 -19.51 14.02 -45.60
CA VAL A 52 -18.95 13.74 -44.26
C VAL A 52 -19.69 14.53 -43.19
N CYS A 53 -19.79 15.86 -43.34
CA CYS A 53 -20.50 16.71 -42.39
C CYS A 53 -22.00 16.35 -42.29
N ARG A 54 -22.60 15.89 -43.39
CA ARG A 54 -23.99 15.41 -43.41
C ARG A 54 -24.19 14.17 -42.56
N GLU A 55 -23.29 13.20 -42.63
CA GLU A 55 -23.43 11.98 -41.85
C GLU A 55 -23.18 12.25 -40.36
N THR A 56 -22.19 13.08 -40.03
CA THR A 56 -21.92 13.53 -38.65
C THR A 56 -23.12 14.28 -38.06
N TYR A 57 -23.71 15.21 -38.81
CA TYR A 57 -24.90 15.94 -38.38
C TYR A 57 -26.11 15.03 -38.14
N LYS A 58 -26.35 14.02 -39.00
CA LYS A 58 -27.40 13.02 -38.80
C LYS A 58 -27.20 12.18 -37.54
N GLN A 59 -25.96 11.79 -37.24
CA GLN A 59 -25.64 11.03 -36.04
C GLN A 59 -25.93 11.86 -34.77
N LEU A 60 -25.58 13.14 -34.77
CA LEU A 60 -25.86 14.04 -33.66
C LEU A 60 -27.37 14.26 -33.45
N LEU A 61 -28.15 14.45 -34.53
CA LEU A 61 -29.61 14.55 -34.43
C LEU A 61 -30.25 13.27 -33.86
N ARG A 62 -29.74 12.09 -34.23
CA ARG A 62 -30.22 10.82 -33.65
C ARG A 62 -29.92 10.71 -32.16
N ALA A 63 -28.72 11.13 -31.74
CA ALA A 63 -28.35 11.18 -30.33
C ALA A 63 -29.18 12.22 -29.54
N GLU A 64 -29.52 13.35 -30.15
CA GLU A 64 -30.37 14.35 -29.48
C GLU A 64 -31.81 13.86 -29.29
N LEU A 65 -32.35 13.10 -30.25
CA LEU A 65 -33.69 12.50 -30.14
C LEU A 65 -33.76 11.47 -29.00
N THR A 66 -32.73 10.66 -28.78
CA THR A 66 -32.69 9.71 -27.65
C THR A 66 -32.59 10.44 -26.31
N VAL A 67 -31.78 11.50 -26.23
CA VAL A 67 -31.66 12.34 -25.02
C VAL A 67 -32.96 13.12 -24.73
N ARG A 68 -33.60 13.70 -25.75
CA ARG A 68 -34.88 14.42 -25.60
C ARG A 68 -36.03 13.47 -25.22
N ALA A 69 -36.03 12.22 -25.72
CA ALA A 69 -37.00 11.21 -25.31
C ALA A 69 -36.81 10.80 -23.84
N ALA A 70 -35.57 10.66 -23.37
CA ALA A 70 -35.25 10.44 -21.96
C ALA A 70 -35.67 11.65 -21.08
N ARG A 71 -35.50 12.88 -21.59
CA ARG A 71 -35.87 14.12 -20.91
C ARG A 71 -37.38 14.34 -20.80
N LYS A 72 -38.17 13.95 -21.81
CA LYS A 72 -39.65 14.09 -21.80
C LYS A 72 -40.35 13.12 -20.85
N ARG A 73 -39.73 11.96 -20.54
CA ARG A 73 -40.32 10.98 -19.60
C ARG A 73 -40.25 11.43 -18.13
N VAL A 74 -39.47 12.47 -17.82
CA VAL A 74 -39.30 13.03 -16.47
C VAL A 74 -40.23 14.23 -16.22
N TRP A 75 -41.00 14.68 -17.23
CA TRP A 75 -41.79 15.91 -17.16
C TRP A 75 -43.31 15.64 -17.21
N THR A 76 -43.91 15.35 -16.06
CA THR A 76 -45.29 15.76 -15.77
C THR A 76 -45.30 16.60 -14.49
N PRO A 77 -46.11 17.67 -14.40
CA PRO A 77 -45.79 18.81 -13.56
C PRO A 77 -46.66 18.83 -12.29
N THR A 78 -46.07 19.00 -11.12
CA THR A 78 -46.66 19.83 -10.05
C THR A 78 -45.55 20.39 -9.16
N LEU A 79 -45.67 21.69 -8.94
CA LEU A 79 -44.65 22.63 -8.52
C LEU A 79 -44.80 22.91 -7.02
N ARG A 80 -43.94 22.36 -6.15
CA ARG A 80 -43.60 22.90 -4.80
C ARG A 80 -42.73 21.89 -4.04
N ILE A 81 -41.76 22.40 -3.28
CA ILE A 81 -40.85 21.70 -2.35
C ILE A 81 -39.51 21.26 -2.97
N TRP A 82 -38.69 22.24 -3.38
CA TRP A 82 -37.23 22.08 -3.43
C TRP A 82 -36.60 22.83 -2.26
N VAL A 83 -36.46 22.12 -1.13
CA VAL A 83 -35.42 22.36 -0.12
C VAL A 83 -34.59 21.09 0.21
N PRO A 84 -34.97 19.82 -0.09
CA PRO A 84 -34.16 18.69 0.42
C PRO A 84 -33.07 18.17 -0.53
N VAL A 85 -32.88 18.69 -1.76
CA VAL A 85 -31.97 18.03 -2.73
C VAL A 85 -30.51 18.46 -2.62
N ALA A 86 -30.22 19.66 -2.09
CA ALA A 86 -28.83 20.03 -1.78
C ALA A 86 -28.24 19.10 -0.69
N ALA A 87 -29.07 18.68 0.28
CA ALA A 87 -28.69 17.70 1.29
C ALA A 87 -28.51 16.29 0.69
N ALA A 88 -29.37 15.88 -0.25
CA ALA A 88 -29.25 14.57 -0.89
C ALA A 88 -28.03 14.48 -1.83
N ALA A 89 -27.71 15.52 -2.60
CA ALA A 89 -26.52 15.52 -3.47
C ALA A 89 -25.21 15.54 -2.66
N MET A 90 -25.15 16.29 -1.57
CA MET A 90 -24.02 16.22 -0.64
C MET A 90 -23.97 14.87 0.09
N LEU A 91 -25.10 14.29 0.48
CA LEU A 91 -25.14 12.93 1.04
C LEU A 91 -24.73 11.87 0.03
N VAL A 92 -25.06 11.99 -1.27
CA VAL A 92 -24.65 11.04 -2.31
C VAL A 92 -23.17 11.21 -2.66
N LEU A 93 -22.62 12.42 -2.64
CA LEU A 93 -21.17 12.63 -2.78
C LEU A 93 -20.41 12.17 -1.52
N PHE A 94 -20.93 12.45 -0.33
CA PHE A 94 -20.29 12.07 0.93
C PHE A 94 -20.41 10.56 1.16
N PHE A 95 -21.58 9.94 0.98
CA PHE A 95 -21.75 8.48 0.97
C PHE A 95 -21.09 7.84 -0.24
N GLY A 96 -21.04 8.47 -1.41
CA GLY A 96 -20.35 7.93 -2.58
C GLY A 96 -18.85 7.86 -2.35
N VAL A 97 -18.23 8.93 -1.84
CA VAL A 97 -16.82 8.95 -1.44
C VAL A 97 -16.58 8.04 -0.23
N TRP A 98 -17.48 7.98 0.74
CA TRP A 98 -17.37 7.09 1.90
C TRP A 98 -17.52 5.61 1.52
N ILE A 99 -18.43 5.26 0.59
CA ILE A 99 -18.63 3.91 0.06
C ILE A 99 -17.46 3.51 -0.85
N LEU A 100 -16.92 4.41 -1.68
CA LEU A 100 -15.69 4.14 -2.44
C LEU A 100 -14.48 3.97 -1.50
N ARG A 101 -14.42 4.72 -0.39
CA ARG A 101 -13.36 4.61 0.62
C ARG A 101 -13.55 3.41 1.56
N SER A 102 -14.77 2.90 1.74
CA SER A 102 -15.04 1.68 2.52
C SER A 102 -14.87 0.41 1.68
N ASN A 103 -15.15 0.47 0.37
CA ASN A 103 -14.94 -0.63 -0.58
C ASN A 103 -13.46 -0.90 -0.91
N SER A 104 -12.52 -0.09 -0.42
CA SER A 104 -11.08 -0.34 -0.60
C SER A 104 -10.57 -1.58 0.15
N SER A 105 -11.36 -2.13 1.07
CA SER A 105 -11.03 -3.36 1.79
C SER A 105 -11.14 -4.61 0.90
N GLN A 106 -12.10 -4.64 -0.03
CA GLN A 106 -12.18 -5.68 -1.07
C GLN A 106 -11.13 -5.49 -2.18
N SER A 107 -10.57 -4.29 -2.31
CA SER A 107 -9.58 -3.97 -3.35
C SER A 107 -8.14 -4.33 -3.01
N LEU A 108 -7.87 -5.00 -1.87
CA LEU A 108 -6.51 -5.42 -1.45
C LEU A 108 -6.36 -6.94 -1.39
N ALA A 109 -7.19 -7.69 -2.13
CA ALA A 109 -7.05 -9.13 -2.23
C ALA A 109 -5.78 -9.51 -2.99
N LEU A 110 -5.16 -10.62 -2.57
CA LEU A 110 -4.09 -11.25 -3.33
C LEU A 110 -4.67 -11.92 -4.57
N ARG A 111 -4.03 -11.71 -5.72
CA ARG A 111 -4.42 -12.32 -6.99
C ARG A 111 -3.21 -12.60 -7.85
N GLN A 112 -3.30 -13.68 -8.63
CA GLN A 112 -2.28 -14.02 -9.63
C GLN A 112 -2.83 -13.80 -11.03
N VAL A 113 -2.10 -13.07 -11.87
CA VAL A 113 -2.45 -12.82 -13.28
C VAL A 113 -1.24 -13.19 -14.13
N ASN A 114 -1.38 -14.20 -14.99
CA ASN A 114 -0.31 -14.70 -15.86
C ASN A 114 1.00 -15.01 -15.10
N GLY A 115 0.90 -15.62 -13.91
CA GLY A 115 2.04 -15.96 -13.08
C GLY A 115 2.55 -14.84 -12.16
N VAL A 116 2.14 -13.59 -12.38
CA VAL A 116 2.56 -12.43 -11.60
C VAL A 116 1.58 -12.19 -10.45
N TRP A 117 2.10 -12.02 -9.24
CA TRP A 117 1.28 -11.70 -8.07
C TRP A 117 1.01 -10.20 -7.94
N TYR A 118 -0.23 -9.91 -7.55
CA TYR A 118 -0.70 -8.58 -7.20
C TYR A 118 -1.41 -8.63 -5.85
N GLU A 119 -1.29 -7.56 -5.08
CA GLU A 119 -2.19 -7.27 -3.98
C GLU A 119 -2.94 -5.98 -4.31
N GLY A 120 -4.25 -6.11 -4.55
CA GLY A 120 -5.01 -5.02 -5.14
C GLY A 120 -4.44 -4.57 -6.49
N ALA A 121 -4.07 -3.29 -6.59
CA ALA A 121 -3.44 -2.73 -7.78
C ALA A 121 -1.92 -2.89 -7.81
N MET A 122 -1.28 -3.24 -6.69
CA MET A 122 0.17 -3.29 -6.57
C MET A 122 0.71 -4.59 -7.17
N ARG A 123 1.62 -4.48 -8.15
CA ARG A 123 2.44 -5.61 -8.60
C ARG A 123 3.46 -5.92 -7.51
N LEU A 124 3.47 -7.17 -7.03
CA LEU A 124 4.49 -7.59 -6.06
C LEU A 124 5.84 -7.81 -6.76
N PRO A 125 6.97 -7.58 -6.08
CA PRO A 125 8.27 -8.05 -6.55
C PRO A 125 8.31 -9.56 -6.66
N ASP A 126 9.11 -10.09 -7.57
CA ASP A 126 9.14 -11.52 -7.88
C ASP A 126 9.58 -12.35 -6.65
N TRP A 127 10.50 -11.81 -5.83
CA TRP A 127 10.92 -12.44 -4.57
C TRP A 127 9.79 -12.51 -3.52
N ALA A 128 8.76 -11.67 -3.62
CA ALA A 128 7.62 -11.64 -2.70
C ALA A 128 6.51 -12.63 -3.11
N PHE A 129 6.61 -13.29 -4.26
CA PHE A 129 5.59 -14.23 -4.75
C PHE A 129 5.39 -15.42 -3.81
N ALA A 130 6.48 -15.92 -3.20
CA ALA A 130 6.40 -16.99 -2.22
C ALA A 130 5.65 -16.54 -0.95
N ALA A 131 5.85 -15.29 -0.52
CA ALA A 131 5.14 -14.72 0.63
C ALA A 131 3.63 -14.56 0.32
N ALA A 132 3.29 -14.07 -0.88
CA ALA A 132 1.90 -13.99 -1.32
C ALA A 132 1.22 -15.37 -1.36
N ALA A 133 1.87 -16.38 -1.92
CA ALA A 133 1.35 -17.75 -1.95
C ALA A 133 1.22 -18.35 -0.53
N GLN A 134 2.16 -18.03 0.37
CA GLN A 134 2.12 -18.50 1.75
C GLN A 134 0.97 -17.89 2.54
N PHE A 135 0.49 -16.68 2.21
CA PHE A 135 -0.63 -16.06 2.93
C PHE A 135 -1.89 -16.94 2.94
N GLU A 136 -2.14 -17.68 1.86
CA GLU A 136 -3.26 -18.64 1.74
C GLU A 136 -3.08 -19.90 2.61
N ARG A 137 -1.90 -20.10 3.21
CA ARG A 137 -1.51 -21.26 4.01
C ARG A 137 -0.78 -20.80 5.28
N PRO A 138 -1.50 -20.18 6.23
CA PRO A 138 -0.90 -19.73 7.48
C PRO A 138 -0.23 -20.88 8.23
N PRO A 139 0.85 -20.61 8.98
CA PRO A 139 1.45 -21.59 9.85
C PRO A 139 0.44 -22.05 10.89
N THR A 140 0.33 -23.36 11.12
CA THR A 140 -0.44 -23.88 12.24
C THR A 140 0.32 -23.56 13.53
N PRO A 141 -0.30 -22.88 14.52
CA PRO A 141 0.34 -22.70 15.82
C PRO A 141 0.56 -24.09 16.43
N THR A 142 1.81 -24.43 16.69
CA THR A 142 2.14 -25.67 17.39
C THR A 142 1.85 -25.44 18.86
N THR A 143 0.87 -26.14 19.43
CA THR A 143 0.64 -26.15 20.88
C THR A 143 1.82 -26.87 21.55
N ARG A 144 2.93 -26.15 21.77
CA ARG A 144 3.90 -26.56 22.78
C ARG A 144 3.41 -26.05 24.11
N ASP A 145 3.41 -26.93 25.10
CA ASP A 145 3.36 -26.56 26.51
C ASP A 145 4.60 -25.71 26.78
N VAL A 146 4.48 -24.40 26.55
CA VAL A 146 5.42 -23.44 27.10
C VAL A 146 5.06 -23.42 28.57
N GLN A 147 5.95 -23.95 29.39
CA GLN A 147 5.91 -23.71 30.82
C GLN A 147 5.76 -22.19 30.99
N ASP A 148 4.71 -21.74 31.68
CA ASP A 148 4.53 -20.32 32.04
C ASP A 148 5.81 -19.87 32.77
N THR A 149 6.75 -19.32 32.02
CA THR A 149 7.99 -18.80 32.55
C THR A 149 7.64 -17.49 33.22
N ALA A 150 8.08 -17.34 34.47
CA ALA A 150 7.95 -16.08 35.17
C ALA A 150 8.50 -14.95 34.28
N PRO A 151 7.85 -13.78 34.24
CA PRO A 151 8.31 -12.68 33.41
C PRO A 151 9.78 -12.36 33.71
N PRO A 152 10.56 -11.94 32.70
CA PRO A 152 11.97 -11.66 32.89
C PRO A 152 12.15 -10.57 33.95
N ALA A 153 13.15 -10.74 34.82
CA ALA A 153 13.41 -9.84 35.94
C ALA A 153 13.73 -8.40 35.50
N VAL A 154 14.26 -8.24 34.28
CA VAL A 154 14.47 -6.95 33.62
C VAL A 154 13.71 -6.97 32.31
N ARG A 155 12.73 -6.08 32.13
CA ARG A 155 11.86 -6.02 30.94
C ARG A 155 12.45 -5.15 29.84
N LEU A 156 12.74 -5.73 28.67
CA LEU A 156 13.24 -5.00 27.51
C LEU A 156 12.12 -4.20 26.83
N ILE A 157 12.44 -2.99 26.39
CA ILE A 157 11.56 -2.07 25.64
C ILE A 157 12.03 -1.94 24.20
N ARG A 158 13.34 -1.75 23.99
CA ARG A 158 13.97 -1.63 22.66
C ARG A 158 15.19 -2.56 22.57
N PRO A 159 15.38 -3.27 21.44
CA PRO A 159 14.39 -3.55 20.40
C PRO A 159 13.12 -4.19 21.00
N ASN A 160 12.00 -4.16 20.26
CA ASN A 160 10.75 -4.74 20.76
C ASN A 160 10.97 -6.25 21.03
N PRO A 161 10.81 -6.74 22.28
CA PRO A 161 11.08 -8.14 22.62
C PRO A 161 10.14 -9.13 21.92
N ALA A 162 9.01 -8.65 21.38
CA ALA A 162 8.13 -9.45 20.53
C ALA A 162 8.77 -9.80 19.18
N ASN A 163 9.85 -9.14 18.77
CA ASN A 163 10.55 -9.41 17.51
C ASN A 163 11.76 -10.31 17.74
N ALA A 164 11.95 -11.23 16.80
CA ALA A 164 13.08 -12.16 16.75
C ALA A 164 14.34 -11.56 16.14
N ALA A 165 14.22 -10.45 15.41
CA ALA A 165 15.29 -9.88 14.62
C ALA A 165 15.51 -8.40 14.93
N LEU A 166 16.75 -7.97 14.75
CA LEU A 166 17.18 -6.57 14.82
C LEU A 166 17.10 -5.96 13.43
N ASP A 167 16.54 -4.75 13.33
CA ASP A 167 16.51 -3.97 12.08
C ASP A 167 17.73 -3.08 11.86
N SER A 168 18.69 -3.13 12.78
CA SER A 168 19.97 -2.42 12.72
C SER A 168 21.10 -3.32 13.21
N LEU A 169 22.27 -3.14 12.60
CA LEU A 169 23.52 -3.76 13.06
C LEU A 169 24.21 -2.94 14.17
N THR A 170 23.67 -1.76 14.48
CA THR A 170 24.05 -0.92 15.62
C THR A 170 22.82 -0.65 16.51
N PRO A 171 22.24 -1.70 17.12
CA PRO A 171 21.02 -1.55 17.91
C PRO A 171 21.26 -0.71 19.18
N GLU A 172 20.26 0.07 19.56
CA GLU A 172 20.13 0.62 20.90
C GLU A 172 19.24 -0.29 21.73
N PHE A 173 19.74 -0.70 22.89
CA PHE A 173 18.99 -1.48 23.86
C PHE A 173 18.44 -0.57 24.95
N GLN A 174 17.17 -0.75 25.31
CA GLN A 174 16.52 -0.02 26.39
C GLN A 174 15.62 -0.96 27.17
N TRP A 175 15.62 -0.86 28.49
CA TRP A 175 14.76 -1.66 29.37
C TRP A 175 14.05 -0.80 30.42
N GLU A 176 13.07 -1.38 31.11
CA GLU A 176 12.42 -0.79 32.27
C GLU A 176 13.34 -0.84 33.49
N ARG A 177 13.24 0.17 34.35
CA ARG A 177 14.00 0.18 35.60
C ARG A 177 13.46 -0.93 36.52
N ALA A 178 14.26 -1.97 36.72
CA ALA A 178 14.04 -2.99 37.74
C ALA A 178 14.00 -2.37 39.15
N THR A 179 13.11 -2.89 40.00
CA THR A 179 12.99 -2.52 41.41
C THR A 179 14.33 -2.76 42.11
N ASP A 180 14.75 -1.81 42.96
CA ASP A 180 15.98 -1.85 43.77
C ASP A 180 17.31 -1.86 43.00
N ALA A 181 17.27 -1.83 41.67
CA ALA A 181 18.47 -1.73 40.84
C ALA A 181 19.07 -0.32 40.90
N VAL A 182 20.36 -0.27 41.23
CA VAL A 182 21.16 0.97 41.27
C VAL A 182 22.07 1.06 40.04
N ARG A 183 22.51 -0.07 39.50
CA ARG A 183 23.37 -0.16 38.32
C ARG A 183 22.93 -1.30 37.41
N TYR A 184 23.29 -1.19 36.13
CA TYR A 184 23.12 -2.26 35.16
C TYR A 184 24.44 -2.63 34.49
N ARG A 185 24.53 -3.88 34.06
CA ARG A 185 25.54 -4.38 33.12
C ARG A 185 24.84 -5.08 31.98
N ALA A 186 25.37 -4.94 30.78
CA ALA A 186 24.83 -5.62 29.62
C ALA A 186 25.94 -6.03 28.65
N TRP A 187 25.78 -7.20 28.04
CA TRP A 187 26.68 -7.69 27.01
C TRP A 187 25.92 -8.55 26.00
N LEU A 188 26.49 -8.70 24.81
CA LEU A 188 26.03 -9.64 23.81
C LEU A 188 26.96 -10.84 23.76
N GLU A 189 26.39 -12.03 23.67
CA GLU A 189 27.07 -13.29 23.41
C GLU A 189 26.71 -13.72 21.99
N HIS A 190 27.71 -14.07 21.17
CA HIS A 190 27.44 -14.70 19.88
C HIS A 190 26.94 -16.14 20.11
N ALA A 191 26.02 -16.64 19.30
CA ALA A 191 25.51 -18.01 19.48
C ALA A 191 26.62 -19.08 19.36
N ASP A 192 27.55 -18.88 18.42
CA ASP A 192 28.62 -19.85 18.11
C ASP A 192 29.95 -19.60 18.83
N ASP A 193 30.09 -18.52 19.60
CA ASP A 193 31.37 -18.15 20.22
C ASP A 193 31.19 -17.72 21.69
N THR A 194 32.23 -17.93 22.48
CA THR A 194 32.35 -17.43 23.85
C THR A 194 32.66 -15.93 23.92
N LEU A 195 32.87 -15.27 22.77
CA LEU A 195 33.19 -13.86 22.70
C LEU A 195 32.02 -12.99 23.20
N LYS A 196 32.30 -12.23 24.27
CA LYS A 196 31.36 -11.27 24.86
C LYS A 196 31.65 -9.87 24.33
N ILE A 197 30.63 -9.23 23.77
CA ILE A 197 30.68 -7.81 23.42
C ILE A 197 30.07 -7.03 24.59
N ASN A 198 30.91 -6.45 25.43
CA ASN A 198 30.45 -5.60 26.52
C ASN A 198 29.82 -4.32 25.96
N LEU A 199 28.59 -4.02 26.37
CA LEU A 199 27.88 -2.82 25.94
C LEU A 199 28.26 -1.63 26.82
N LYS A 200 28.23 -0.43 26.24
CA LYS A 200 28.28 0.83 26.98
C LYS A 200 26.91 1.09 27.57
N VAL A 201 26.77 0.95 28.89
CA VAL A 201 25.50 1.14 29.62
C VAL A 201 25.43 2.55 30.20
N ASP A 202 24.33 3.25 29.94
CA ASP A 202 23.99 4.55 30.52
C ASP A 202 22.55 4.50 31.08
N GLY A 203 22.44 4.45 32.40
CA GLY A 203 21.17 4.25 33.09
C GLY A 203 20.48 2.94 32.67
N VAL A 204 19.36 3.06 31.97
CA VAL A 204 18.54 1.94 31.46
C VAL A 204 18.69 1.71 29.96
N ARG A 205 19.76 2.25 29.37
CA ARG A 205 20.10 2.14 27.96
C ARG A 205 21.47 1.50 27.78
N ALA A 206 21.64 0.77 26.70
CA ALA A 206 22.94 0.24 26.31
C ALA A 206 23.15 0.32 24.81
N MET A 207 24.39 0.62 24.43
CA MET A 207 24.82 0.70 23.03
C MET A 207 26.09 -0.10 22.84
N LEU A 208 26.35 -0.47 21.58
CA LEU A 208 27.65 -1.03 21.22
C LEU A 208 28.78 -0.04 21.55
N PRO A 209 30.00 -0.54 21.80
CA PRO A 209 31.19 0.29 21.81
C PRO A 209 31.29 1.15 20.54
N GLU A 210 31.97 2.28 20.65
CA GLU A 210 32.10 3.20 19.52
C GLU A 210 32.85 2.53 18.36
N GLY A 211 32.32 2.67 17.14
CA GLY A 211 32.85 2.02 15.94
C GLY A 211 32.56 0.52 15.83
N ALA A 212 31.91 -0.10 16.83
CA ALA A 212 31.53 -1.51 16.76
C ALA A 212 30.17 -1.69 16.05
N GLN A 213 30.04 -2.81 15.36
CA GLN A 213 28.84 -3.21 14.63
C GLN A 213 28.66 -4.72 14.72
N LEU A 214 27.41 -5.18 14.79
CA LEU A 214 27.08 -6.60 14.71
C LEU A 214 27.30 -7.14 13.30
N LYS A 215 27.65 -8.41 13.22
CA LYS A 215 27.71 -9.12 11.93
C LYS A 215 26.29 -9.35 11.43
N ALA A 216 26.11 -9.29 10.11
CA ALA A 216 24.83 -9.49 9.46
C ALA A 216 24.50 -10.99 9.33
N GLY A 217 23.25 -11.37 9.57
CA GLY A 217 22.78 -12.75 9.45
C GLY A 217 23.16 -13.68 10.62
N GLU A 218 23.64 -13.13 11.74
CA GLU A 218 24.12 -13.90 12.88
C GLU A 218 23.16 -13.83 14.07
N GLU A 219 23.27 -14.79 14.99
CA GLU A 219 22.48 -14.85 16.22
C GLU A 219 23.26 -14.33 17.43
N TYR A 220 22.57 -13.54 18.25
CA TYR A 220 23.10 -12.89 19.43
C TYR A 220 22.17 -13.06 20.61
N ARG A 221 22.76 -13.33 21.77
CA ARG A 221 22.08 -13.36 23.06
C ARG A 221 22.46 -12.11 23.85
N LEU A 222 21.49 -11.24 24.10
CA LEU A 222 21.61 -10.12 25.02
C LEU A 222 21.43 -10.63 26.45
N VAL A 223 22.40 -10.32 27.30
CA VAL A 223 22.28 -10.53 28.75
C VAL A 223 22.27 -9.17 29.43
N VAL A 224 21.29 -8.95 30.29
CA VAL A 224 21.18 -7.75 31.14
C VAL A 224 21.17 -8.20 32.60
N GLU A 225 22.08 -7.63 33.40
CA GLU A 225 22.14 -7.80 34.84
C GLU A 225 21.76 -6.47 35.51
N ALA A 226 20.79 -6.52 36.42
CA ALA A 226 20.43 -5.43 37.31
C ALA A 226 21.04 -5.70 38.69
N LEU A 227 21.83 -4.75 39.18
CA LEU A 227 22.58 -4.87 40.43
C LEU A 227 22.01 -3.88 41.46
N SER A 228 21.72 -4.37 42.66
CA SER A 228 21.45 -3.53 43.83
C SER A 228 22.74 -2.88 44.36
N ALA A 229 22.64 -2.05 45.40
CA ALA A 229 23.78 -1.28 45.93
C ALA A 229 24.92 -2.18 46.45
N ASP A 230 24.56 -3.32 47.03
CA ASP A 230 25.48 -4.21 47.75
C ASP A 230 25.86 -5.47 46.96
N GLU A 231 25.21 -5.72 45.83
CA GLU A 231 25.45 -6.92 45.00
C GLU A 231 26.66 -6.78 44.08
N LEU A 232 27.43 -7.87 44.00
CA LEU A 232 28.54 -8.00 43.06
C LEU A 232 28.08 -8.55 41.71
N ALA A 233 28.98 -8.44 40.72
CA ALA A 233 28.79 -9.02 39.39
C ALA A 233 28.42 -10.51 39.46
N GLY A 234 27.31 -10.89 38.83
CA GLY A 234 26.80 -12.27 38.80
C GLY A 234 25.80 -12.63 39.92
N GLU A 235 25.55 -11.73 40.86
CA GLU A 235 24.56 -11.93 41.94
C GLU A 235 23.22 -11.22 41.66
N GLY A 236 23.22 -10.26 40.73
CA GLY A 236 22.05 -9.45 40.39
C GLY A 236 20.97 -10.16 39.57
N LEU A 237 19.81 -9.52 39.49
CA LEU A 237 18.68 -9.99 38.67
C LEU A 237 19.06 -10.02 37.19
N ARG A 238 18.93 -11.18 36.56
CA ARG A 238 19.37 -11.44 35.18
C ARG A 238 18.18 -11.61 34.25
N ALA A 239 18.25 -10.99 33.08
CA ALA A 239 17.38 -11.24 31.94
C ALA A 239 18.19 -11.60 30.69
N VAL A 240 17.62 -12.44 29.84
CA VAL A 240 18.25 -12.95 28.62
C VAL A 240 17.27 -12.80 27.47
N TYR A 241 17.75 -12.28 26.34
CA TYR A 241 16.96 -12.10 25.13
C TYR A 241 17.76 -12.58 23.92
N GLU A 242 17.10 -13.26 22.98
CA GLU A 242 17.74 -13.79 21.79
C GLU A 242 17.25 -13.06 20.54
N PHE A 243 18.21 -12.63 19.73
CA PHE A 243 17.97 -11.90 18.50
C PHE A 243 18.85 -12.42 17.38
N ARG A 244 18.37 -12.31 16.15
CA ARG A 244 19.22 -12.40 14.96
C ARG A 244 19.37 -11.05 14.28
N THR A 245 20.47 -10.83 13.59
CA THR A 245 20.61 -9.70 12.67
C THR A 245 20.17 -10.09 11.26
N LEU A 246 19.70 -9.12 10.49
CA LEU A 246 19.32 -9.36 9.09
C LEU A 246 20.53 -9.35 8.16
N THR A 247 20.48 -10.16 7.10
CA THR A 247 21.37 -10.01 5.94
C THR A 247 20.99 -8.75 5.13
N PRO A 248 21.87 -8.23 4.26
CA PRO A 248 21.53 -7.07 3.42
C PRO A 248 20.26 -7.28 2.58
N GLU A 249 20.10 -8.47 1.99
CA GLU A 249 18.90 -8.81 1.22
C GLU A 249 17.64 -8.82 2.11
N GLN A 250 17.73 -9.37 3.32
CA GLN A 250 16.61 -9.34 4.27
C GLN A 250 16.26 -7.91 4.72
N GLN A 251 17.27 -7.04 4.87
CA GLN A 251 17.06 -5.63 5.18
C GLN A 251 16.31 -4.91 4.06
N GLU A 252 16.65 -5.18 2.80
CA GLU A 252 15.92 -4.63 1.65
C GLU A 252 14.45 -5.08 1.65
N ARG A 253 14.20 -6.35 1.94
CA ARG A 253 12.83 -6.89 2.07
C ARG A 253 12.06 -6.24 3.22
N LEU A 254 12.70 -6.02 4.37
CA LEU A 254 12.10 -5.31 5.50
C LEU A 254 11.72 -3.87 5.12
N LEU A 255 12.64 -3.14 4.49
CA LEU A 255 12.42 -1.77 4.04
C LEU A 255 11.28 -1.69 3.03
N TRP A 256 11.27 -2.59 2.05
CA TRP A 256 10.17 -2.70 1.08
C TRP A 256 8.84 -2.97 1.78
N ALA A 257 8.78 -3.92 2.72
CA ALA A 257 7.54 -4.26 3.41
C ALA A 257 7.01 -3.10 4.27
N ARG A 258 7.90 -2.36 4.95
CA ARG A 258 7.53 -1.15 5.70
C ARG A 258 6.98 -0.06 4.77
N ALA A 259 7.64 0.17 3.63
CA ALA A 259 7.21 1.19 2.66
C ALA A 259 5.89 0.86 1.95
N ASN A 260 5.56 -0.42 1.81
CA ASN A 260 4.39 -0.88 1.05
C ASN A 260 3.28 -1.47 1.93
N ARG A 261 3.38 -1.36 3.26
CA ARG A 261 2.44 -1.93 4.23
C ARG A 261 0.98 -1.58 3.94
N SER A 262 0.69 -0.35 3.50
CA SER A 262 -0.68 0.09 3.19
C SER A 262 -1.19 -0.37 1.82
N GLN A 263 -0.29 -0.73 0.90
CA GLN A 263 -0.63 -1.09 -0.48
C GLN A 263 -0.67 -2.62 -0.68
N ALA A 264 0.14 -3.36 0.07
CA ALA A 264 0.19 -4.82 0.04
C ALA A 264 0.26 -5.43 1.46
N PRO A 265 -0.72 -5.13 2.33
CA PRO A 265 -0.69 -5.54 3.74
C PRO A 265 -0.59 -7.05 3.96
N ARG A 266 -1.25 -7.89 3.15
CA ARG A 266 -1.21 -9.36 3.29
C ARG A 266 0.18 -9.90 2.95
N ALA A 267 0.77 -9.49 1.84
CA ALA A 267 2.14 -9.87 1.48
C ALA A 267 3.16 -9.33 2.50
N CYS A 268 3.01 -8.08 2.93
CA CYS A 268 3.89 -7.47 3.93
C CYS A 268 3.82 -8.21 5.28
N ALA A 269 2.63 -8.61 5.73
CA ALA A 269 2.48 -9.40 6.96
C ALA A 269 3.27 -10.72 6.91
N VAL A 270 3.23 -11.43 5.78
CA VAL A 270 4.03 -12.66 5.62
C VAL A 270 5.53 -12.37 5.61
N ILE A 271 5.97 -11.30 4.94
CA ILE A 271 7.38 -10.91 4.91
C ILE A 271 7.87 -10.55 6.32
N PHE A 272 7.11 -9.76 7.09
CA PHE A 272 7.44 -9.48 8.49
C PHE A 272 7.53 -10.75 9.31
N TYR A 273 6.60 -11.69 9.12
CA TYR A 273 6.62 -12.98 9.80
C TYR A 273 7.88 -13.78 9.50
N GLN A 274 8.25 -13.92 8.21
CA GLN A 274 9.46 -14.62 7.78
C GLN A 274 10.74 -13.98 8.33
N LEU A 275 10.75 -12.65 8.43
CA LEU A 275 11.87 -11.88 8.97
C LEU A 275 11.90 -11.86 10.50
N GLY A 276 10.83 -12.28 11.17
CA GLY A 276 10.74 -12.35 12.63
C GLY A 276 10.29 -11.05 13.29
N PHE A 277 9.65 -10.15 12.55
CA PHE A 277 9.09 -8.89 13.04
C PHE A 277 7.61 -9.07 13.42
N TYR A 278 7.32 -9.90 14.42
CA TYR A 278 5.96 -10.31 14.77
C TYR A 278 5.07 -9.16 15.28
N ALA A 279 5.67 -8.13 15.90
CA ALA A 279 4.93 -6.92 16.25
C ALA A 279 4.39 -6.21 15.00
N ASP A 280 5.23 -6.08 13.95
CA ASP A 280 4.86 -5.50 12.67
C ASP A 280 3.81 -6.36 11.93
N VAL A 281 3.84 -7.69 12.10
CA VAL A 281 2.80 -8.59 11.60
C VAL A 281 1.45 -8.22 12.22
N LEU A 282 1.38 -8.16 13.56
CA LEU A 282 0.13 -7.85 14.26
C LEU A 282 -0.37 -6.44 13.93
N GLU A 283 0.52 -5.45 13.92
CA GLU A 283 0.18 -4.08 13.53
C GLU A 283 -0.45 -4.05 12.14
N THR A 284 0.16 -4.74 11.17
CA THR A 284 -0.34 -4.80 9.79
C THR A 284 -1.70 -5.51 9.71
N LEU A 285 -1.82 -6.71 10.30
CA LEU A 285 -3.04 -7.51 10.23
C LEU A 285 -4.20 -6.87 10.99
N ASN A 286 -3.94 -6.09 12.03
CA ASN A 286 -4.98 -5.36 12.77
C ASN A 286 -5.67 -4.27 11.96
N THR A 287 -5.06 -3.83 10.84
CA THR A 287 -5.72 -2.91 9.90
C THR A 287 -6.65 -3.60 8.90
N LEU A 288 -6.56 -4.93 8.78
CA LEU A 288 -7.33 -5.72 7.82
C LEU A 288 -8.69 -6.16 8.39
N PRO A 289 -9.68 -6.39 7.51
CA PRO A 289 -10.96 -6.99 7.90
C PRO A 289 -10.77 -8.30 8.67
N ASN A 290 -11.75 -8.60 9.52
CA ASN A 290 -11.72 -9.77 10.38
C ASN A 290 -12.09 -11.06 9.64
N GLU A 291 -11.22 -11.50 8.72
CA GLU A 291 -11.37 -12.70 7.90
C GLU A 291 -10.71 -13.92 8.56
N PRO A 292 -11.19 -15.16 8.30
CA PRO A 292 -10.63 -16.37 8.91
C PRO A 292 -9.11 -16.53 8.71
N LEU A 293 -8.60 -16.26 7.50
CA LEU A 293 -7.15 -16.34 7.22
C LEU A 293 -6.36 -15.30 8.01
N VAL A 294 -6.86 -14.06 8.10
CA VAL A 294 -6.23 -12.99 8.88
C VAL A 294 -6.17 -13.40 10.36
N GLN A 295 -7.21 -14.04 10.89
CA GLN A 295 -7.21 -14.53 12.27
C GLN A 295 -6.20 -15.66 12.50
N GLN A 296 -6.09 -16.60 11.56
CA GLN A 296 -5.07 -17.66 11.65
C GLN A 296 -3.66 -17.08 11.65
N TRP A 297 -3.39 -16.06 10.82
CA TRP A 297 -2.11 -15.36 10.83
C TRP A 297 -1.84 -14.58 12.12
N ARG A 298 -2.85 -13.91 12.70
CA ARG A 298 -2.72 -13.25 14.01
C ARG A 298 -2.38 -14.26 15.09
N ALA A 299 -3.07 -15.41 15.12
CA ALA A 299 -2.79 -16.47 16.08
C ALA A 299 -1.37 -17.03 15.91
N ALA A 300 -0.91 -17.24 14.67
CA ALA A 300 0.46 -17.68 14.39
C ALA A 300 1.51 -16.67 14.90
N ALA A 301 1.30 -15.36 14.67
CA ALA A 301 2.20 -14.32 15.15
C ALA A 301 2.18 -14.21 16.69
N GLN A 302 1.01 -14.30 17.32
CA GLN A 302 0.88 -14.31 18.79
C GLN A 302 1.60 -15.49 19.42
N GLU A 303 1.50 -16.68 18.80
CA GLU A 303 2.23 -17.85 19.27
C GLU A 303 3.74 -17.64 19.21
N GLN A 304 4.25 -17.03 18.14
CA GLN A 304 5.67 -16.69 18.06
C GLN A 304 6.12 -15.67 19.11
N ILE A 305 5.27 -14.70 19.46
CA ILE A 305 5.54 -13.73 20.53
C ILE A 305 5.53 -14.42 21.89
N ARG A 306 4.61 -15.37 22.13
CA ARG A 306 4.53 -16.13 23.38
C ARG A 306 5.76 -17.01 23.62
N LEU A 307 6.41 -17.45 22.55
CA LEU A 307 7.63 -18.27 22.58
C LEU A 307 8.91 -17.45 22.84
N ARG A 308 8.82 -16.13 22.99
CA ARG A 308 9.94 -15.19 23.22
C ARG A 308 10.01 -14.78 24.68
#